data_AF-A0A8D8TI21-F1
#
_entry.id   AF-A0A8D8TI21-F1
#
_cell.length_a   1.000
_cell.length_b   1.000
_cell.length_c   1.000
_cell.angle_alpha   90.00
_cell.angle_beta   90.00
_cell.angle_gamma   90.00
#
_symmetry.space_group_name_H-M   'P 1'
#
loop_
_entity.id
_entity.type
_entity.pdbx_description
1 polymer ?
#
loop_
_entity_poly.entity_id
_entity_poly.type
_entity_poly.pdbx_seq_one_letter_code
_entity_poly.pdbx_strand_id
1 'polypeptide(L)'
;MRDGHLCLMFRVGDLREKSHIINGDVKAYLLKQKRSLEGEMLNPFLSELKLYIDDYDDKIFLLWPTIVVHRIDKDSPLYDMSAKKLLTEHFEIITALEGTTETTGQTTQAKSSYLHSEILWGHRFEPVIGYNQEKVTYEVDYAKDYFFLRTINFSFLL
;
A
#
# COMPACT_ATOMS: atom_id res chain seq x y z
N MET A 1 11.79 -6.54 -6.00
CA MET A 1 11.37 -7.72 -5.27
C MET A 1 11.67 -7.49 -3.81
N ARG A 2 10.83 -8.00 -2.92
CA ARG A 2 11.12 -8.09 -1.49
C ARG A 2 11.24 -9.58 -1.18
N ASP A 3 12.40 -10.00 -0.66
CA ASP A 3 12.69 -11.41 -0.34
C ASP A 3 12.43 -12.40 -1.49
N GLY A 4 12.78 -12.00 -2.72
CA GLY A 4 12.59 -12.83 -3.91
C GLY A 4 11.19 -12.80 -4.53
N HIS A 5 10.23 -12.07 -3.93
CA HIS A 5 8.87 -11.94 -4.45
C HIS A 5 8.63 -10.61 -5.16
N LEU A 6 7.86 -10.63 -6.24
CA LEU A 6 7.31 -9.40 -6.83
C LEU A 6 6.23 -8.85 -5.91
N CYS A 7 6.29 -7.55 -5.64
CA CYS A 7 5.40 -6.92 -4.66
C CYS A 7 4.93 -5.56 -5.15
N LEU A 8 3.64 -5.30 -4.95
CA LEU A 8 3.05 -3.97 -4.97
C LEU A 8 3.15 -3.39 -3.56
N MET A 9 3.65 -2.17 -3.40
CA MET A 9 3.86 -1.57 -2.09
C MET A 9 3.35 -0.14 -2.03
N PHE A 10 2.66 0.18 -0.96
CA PHE A 10 2.23 1.54 -0.63
C PHE A 10 2.53 1.84 0.83
N ARG A 11 2.66 3.12 1.19
CA ARG A 11 2.96 3.53 2.55
C ARG A 11 1.74 4.18 3.17
N VAL A 12 1.50 3.83 4.42
CA VAL A 12 0.46 4.40 5.26
C VAL A 12 1.13 4.99 6.50
N GLY A 13 0.61 6.12 6.97
CA GLY A 13 1.12 6.78 8.15
C GLY A 13 0.02 7.62 8.79
N ASP A 14 0.10 7.80 10.10
CA ASP A 14 -0.74 8.76 10.80
C ASP A 14 0.00 10.10 10.87
N LEU A 15 -0.48 11.09 10.12
CA LEU A 15 0.09 12.45 10.11
C LEU A 15 -0.54 13.34 11.19
N ARG A 16 -1.39 12.80 12.07
CA ARG A 16 -2.05 13.58 13.11
C ARG A 16 -1.07 13.91 14.24
N GLU A 17 -0.91 15.20 14.52
CA GLU A 17 -0.03 15.68 15.60
C GLU A 17 -0.57 15.39 17.02
N LYS A 18 -1.87 15.11 17.18
CA LYS A 18 -2.56 15.17 18.48
C LYS A 18 -3.36 13.92 18.88
N SER A 19 -3.49 12.92 17.99
CA SER A 19 -4.29 11.74 18.26
C SER A 19 -3.76 10.56 17.48
N HIS A 20 -3.73 9.37 18.08
CA HIS A 20 -3.34 8.15 17.40
C HIS A 20 -4.54 7.38 16.88
N ILE A 21 -4.43 6.84 15.67
CA ILE A 21 -5.31 5.79 15.19
C ILE A 21 -4.94 4.48 15.90
N ILE A 22 -5.87 3.95 16.69
CA ILE A 22 -5.77 2.65 17.34
C ILE A 22 -6.61 1.62 16.57
N ASN A 23 -6.20 0.34 16.63
CA ASN A 23 -6.82 -0.76 15.88
C ASN A 23 -6.95 -0.46 14.37
N GLY A 24 -5.85 -0.03 13.77
CA GLY A 24 -5.83 0.21 12.33
C GLY A 24 -6.00 -1.08 11.54
N ASP A 25 -6.81 -1.02 10.49
CA ASP A 25 -7.00 -2.05 9.48
C ASP A 25 -6.79 -1.43 8.10
N VAL A 26 -6.05 -2.11 7.23
CA VAL A 26 -5.76 -1.63 5.88
C VAL A 26 -6.33 -2.59 4.87
N LYS A 27 -7.04 -2.06 3.88
CA LYS A 27 -7.59 -2.83 2.75
C LYS A 27 -7.13 -2.23 1.45
N ALA A 28 -6.94 -3.09 0.45
CA ALA A 28 -6.67 -2.67 -0.91
C ALA A 28 -7.48 -3.49 -1.90
N TYR A 29 -7.92 -2.83 -2.96
CA TYR A 29 -8.74 -3.42 -4.00
C TYR A 29 -8.22 -3.01 -5.37
N LEU A 30 -8.17 -3.96 -6.30
CA LEU A 30 -7.98 -3.72 -7.71
C LEU A 30 -9.34 -3.53 -8.37
N LEU A 31 -9.56 -2.35 -8.95
CA LEU A 31 -10.69 -2.04 -9.81
C LEU A 31 -10.25 -2.21 -11.27
N LYS A 32 -10.72 -3.27 -11.93
CA LYS A 32 -10.36 -3.59 -13.32
C LYS A 32 -11.52 -4.29 -14.05
N GLN A 33 -11.60 -4.13 -15.36
CA GLN A 33 -12.50 -4.95 -16.18
C GLN A 33 -12.10 -6.44 -16.11
N LYS A 34 -13.07 -7.33 -15.92
CA LYS A 34 -12.87 -8.78 -15.89
C LYS A 34 -13.90 -9.48 -16.78
N ARG A 35 -13.48 -10.53 -17.49
CA ARG A 35 -14.40 -11.44 -18.16
C ARG A 35 -14.66 -12.65 -17.26
N SER A 36 -15.93 -12.98 -17.01
CA SER A 36 -16.32 -14.15 -16.21
C SER A 36 -16.08 -15.44 -16.99
N LEU A 37 -16.17 -16.59 -16.31
CA LEU A 37 -16.03 -17.92 -16.94
C LEU A 37 -17.17 -18.20 -17.92
N GLU A 38 -18.34 -17.63 -17.67
CA GLU A 38 -19.54 -17.69 -18.50
C GLU A 38 -19.46 -16.72 -19.70
N GLY A 39 -18.40 -15.90 -19.77
CA GLY A 39 -18.15 -14.96 -20.86
C GLY A 39 -18.78 -13.58 -20.68
N GLU A 40 -19.35 -13.28 -19.52
CA GLU A 40 -19.89 -11.96 -19.20
C GLU A 40 -18.75 -10.94 -19.01
N MET A 41 -18.96 -9.72 -19.46
CA MET A 41 -18.02 -8.61 -19.24
C MET A 41 -18.42 -7.85 -17.96
N LEU A 42 -17.64 -8.03 -16.90
CA LEU A 42 -17.80 -7.32 -15.64
C LEU A 42 -16.95 -6.05 -15.67
N ASN A 43 -17.59 -4.88 -15.66
CA ASN A 43 -16.90 -3.60 -15.68
C ASN A 43 -17.63 -2.53 -14.83
N PRO A 44 -17.06 -2.07 -13.71
CA PRO A 44 -15.80 -2.53 -13.12
C PRO A 44 -15.97 -3.84 -12.32
N PHE A 45 -14.88 -4.59 -12.15
CA PHE A 45 -14.81 -5.69 -11.19
C PHE A 45 -13.82 -5.34 -10.08
N LEU A 46 -14.23 -5.53 -8.83
CA LEU A 46 -13.41 -5.24 -7.66
C LEU A 46 -12.81 -6.54 -7.12
N SER A 47 -11.48 -6.63 -7.12
CA SER A 47 -10.74 -7.78 -6.55
C SER A 47 -9.97 -7.32 -5.33
N GLU A 48 -10.18 -7.98 -4.19
CA GLU A 48 -9.39 -7.71 -2.99
C GLU A 48 -7.93 -8.14 -3.19
N LEU A 49 -7.00 -7.31 -2.71
CA LEU A 49 -5.58 -7.60 -2.71
C LEU A 49 -5.17 -8.03 -1.31
N LYS A 50 -4.62 -9.24 -1.18
CA LYS A 50 -4.11 -9.71 0.12
C LYS A 50 -2.90 -8.88 0.55
N LEU A 51 -2.97 -8.28 1.73
CA LEU A 51 -1.94 -7.40 2.27
C LEU A 51 -1.11 -8.09 3.34
N TYR A 52 0.11 -7.60 3.51
CA TYR A 52 1.07 -8.01 4.52
C TYR A 52 1.77 -6.76 5.05
N ILE A 53 1.99 -6.72 6.35
CA ILE A 53 2.68 -5.62 7.03
C ILE A 53 3.77 -6.24 7.88
N ASP A 54 5.02 -6.08 7.46
CA ASP A 54 6.18 -6.78 8.06
C ASP A 54 5.94 -8.30 8.16
N ASP A 55 6.24 -8.92 9.31
CA ASP A 55 5.96 -10.34 9.59
C ASP A 55 4.55 -10.57 10.21
N TYR A 56 3.68 -9.55 10.19
CA TYR A 56 2.32 -9.62 10.74
C TYR A 56 1.25 -9.78 9.64
N ASP A 57 0.12 -10.41 10.00
CA ASP A 57 -0.92 -10.87 9.06
C ASP A 57 -1.66 -9.70 8.37
N ASP A 58 -2.14 -8.70 9.11
CA ASP A 58 -3.05 -7.66 8.57
C ASP A 58 -3.23 -6.42 9.46
N LYS A 59 -3.13 -6.57 10.78
CA LYS A 59 -3.30 -5.46 11.73
C LYS A 59 -2.11 -4.51 11.70
N ILE A 60 -2.41 -3.22 11.55
CA ILE A 60 -1.37 -2.19 11.56
C ILE A 60 -1.25 -1.53 12.93
N PHE A 61 -0.01 -1.42 13.41
CA PHE A 61 0.35 -0.57 14.52
C PHE A 61 1.00 0.71 13.98
N LEU A 62 0.19 1.76 13.79
CA LEU A 62 0.56 3.03 13.15
C LEU A 62 1.37 3.97 14.08
N LEU A 63 2.46 3.47 14.67
CA LEU A 63 3.36 4.31 15.45
C LEU A 63 4.23 5.20 14.54
N TRP A 64 4.57 4.71 13.35
CA TRP A 64 5.35 5.41 12.33
C TRP A 64 4.87 5.05 10.93
N PRO A 65 5.27 5.81 9.88
CA PRO A 65 4.95 5.46 8.51
C PRO A 65 5.43 4.04 8.17
N THR A 66 4.51 3.21 7.69
CA THR A 66 4.68 1.77 7.52
C THR A 66 4.40 1.38 6.06
N ILE A 67 5.21 0.47 5.52
CA ILE A 67 5.04 -0.02 4.14
C ILE A 67 4.14 -1.24 4.17
N VAL A 68 2.99 -1.12 3.50
CA VAL A 68 2.05 -2.21 3.26
C VAL A 68 2.42 -2.90 1.95
N VAL A 69 2.40 -4.24 1.95
CA VAL A 69 2.89 -5.06 0.86
C VAL A 69 1.80 -5.99 0.38
N HIS A 70 1.48 -5.94 -0.92
CA HIS A 70 0.77 -7.02 -1.60
C HIS A 70 1.78 -7.88 -2.37
N ARG A 71 1.94 -9.14 -1.96
CA ARG A 71 2.76 -10.11 -2.69
C ARG A 71 2.01 -10.56 -3.94
N ILE A 72 2.68 -10.46 -5.08
CA ILE A 72 2.13 -10.88 -6.37
C ILE A 72 2.53 -12.34 -6.59
N ASP A 73 1.75 -13.23 -6.00
CA ASP A 73 1.83 -14.67 -6.24
C ASP A 73 0.79 -15.11 -7.27
N LYS A 74 0.74 -16.42 -7.54
CA LYS A 74 -0.17 -17.03 -8.53
C LYS A 74 -1.66 -16.75 -8.29
N ASP A 75 -2.04 -16.39 -7.06
CA ASP A 75 -3.42 -16.14 -6.67
C ASP A 75 -3.75 -14.63 -6.73
N SER A 76 -2.73 -13.78 -6.93
CA SER A 76 -2.89 -12.34 -7.13
C SER A 76 -3.56 -12.01 -8.47
N PRO A 77 -4.52 -11.07 -8.51
CA PRO A 77 -5.08 -10.59 -9.77
C PRO A 77 -4.07 -9.76 -10.60
N LEU A 78 -2.89 -9.49 -10.05
CA LEU A 78 -1.77 -8.83 -10.72
C LEU A 78 -0.68 -9.81 -11.17
N TYR A 79 -0.88 -11.13 -11.05
CA TYR A 79 0.16 -12.13 -11.34
C TYR A 79 0.77 -12.01 -12.73
N ASP A 80 -0.08 -11.79 -13.74
CA ASP A 80 0.36 -11.65 -15.13
C ASP A 80 0.84 -10.23 -15.48
N MET A 81 0.92 -9.32 -14.51
CA MET A 81 1.36 -7.94 -14.73
C MET A 81 2.86 -7.87 -15.02
N SER A 82 3.23 -7.03 -15.97
CA SER A 82 4.63 -6.75 -16.31
C SER A 82 4.81 -5.25 -16.53
N ALA A 83 6.05 -4.75 -16.48
CA ALA A 83 6.37 -3.36 -16.78
C ALA A 83 5.75 -2.89 -18.11
N LYS A 84 5.81 -3.74 -19.15
CA LYS A 84 5.21 -3.43 -20.45
C LYS A 84 3.68 -3.35 -20.39
N LYS A 85 3.03 -4.29 -19.70
CA LYS A 85 1.56 -4.29 -19.56
C LYS A 85 1.07 -3.10 -18.75
N LEU A 86 1.80 -2.69 -17.71
CA LEU A 86 1.44 -1.53 -16.88
C LEU A 86 1.25 -0.24 -17.70
N LEU A 87 1.99 -0.08 -18.81
CA LEU A 87 1.89 1.08 -19.71
C LEU A 87 0.60 1.10 -20.54
N THR A 88 -0.04 -0.05 -20.75
CA THR A 88 -1.20 -0.20 -21.66
C THR A 88 -2.48 -0.63 -20.95
N GLU A 89 -2.35 -1.12 -19.72
CA GLU A 89 -3.48 -1.60 -18.91
C GLU A 89 -4.25 -0.44 -18.30
N HIS A 90 -5.55 -0.62 -18.10
CA HIS A 90 -6.40 0.37 -17.44
C HIS A 90 -7.01 -0.25 -16.18
N PHE A 91 -6.50 0.18 -15.04
CA PHE A 91 -7.01 -0.20 -13.73
C PHE A 91 -6.71 0.89 -12.71
N GLU A 92 -7.38 0.78 -11.57
CA GLU A 92 -7.19 1.63 -10.40
C GLU A 92 -7.01 0.74 -9.17
N ILE A 93 -6.07 1.10 -8.30
CA ILE A 93 -5.89 0.46 -6.99
C ILE A 93 -6.46 1.39 -5.95
N ILE A 94 -7.47 0.93 -5.22
CA ILE A 94 -8.10 1.66 -4.14
C ILE A 94 -7.53 1.14 -2.83
N THR A 95 -7.03 2.02 -1.97
CA THR A 95 -6.55 1.68 -0.63
C THR A 95 -7.40 2.38 0.42
N ALA A 96 -7.74 1.69 1.49
CA ALA A 96 -8.47 2.24 2.62
C ALA A 96 -7.74 1.89 3.92
N LEU A 97 -7.56 2.88 4.79
CA LEU A 97 -7.16 2.72 6.18
C LEU A 97 -8.39 3.01 7.04
N GLU A 98 -8.83 2.04 7.81
CA GLU A 98 -9.86 2.19 8.83
C GLU A 98 -9.22 2.10 10.20
N GLY A 99 -9.69 2.88 11.16
CA GLY A 99 -9.25 2.73 12.53
C GLY A 99 -10.02 3.64 13.47
N THR A 100 -9.86 3.40 14.76
CA THR A 100 -10.56 4.17 15.80
C THR A 100 -9.64 5.26 16.31
N THR A 101 -10.15 6.49 16.44
CA THR A 101 -9.36 7.57 17.04
C THR A 101 -9.36 7.39 18.56
N GLU A 102 -8.17 7.33 19.17
CA GLU A 102 -7.99 7.10 20.61
C GLU A 102 -8.78 8.11 21.48
N THR A 103 -8.78 9.38 21.09
CA THR A 103 -9.36 10.47 21.88
C THR A 103 -10.89 10.53 21.86
N THR A 104 -11.54 10.05 20.79
CA THR A 104 -13.00 10.18 20.61
C THR A 104 -13.72 8.84 20.57
N GLY A 105 -12.99 7.72 20.38
CA GLY A 105 -13.59 6.40 20.13
C GLY A 105 -14.33 6.30 18.79
N GLN A 106 -14.25 7.30 17.92
CA GLN A 106 -14.92 7.30 16.62
C GLN A 106 -14.06 6.58 15.57
N THR A 107 -14.70 5.71 14.79
CA THR A 107 -14.08 5.09 13.63
C THR A 107 -13.90 6.11 12.52
N THR A 108 -12.68 6.25 12.02
CA THR A 108 -12.33 7.07 10.87
C THR A 108 -11.87 6.17 9.73
N GLN A 109 -12.16 6.59 8.51
CA GLN A 109 -11.67 5.94 7.30
C GLN A 109 -10.98 6.96 6.42
N ALA A 110 -9.73 6.66 6.05
CA ALA A 110 -8.99 7.38 5.02
C ALA A 110 -8.95 6.51 3.75
N LYS A 111 -9.18 7.11 2.59
CA LYS A 111 -9.11 6.42 1.29
C LYS A 111 -8.16 7.16 0.37
N SER A 112 -7.47 6.40 -0.46
CA SER A 112 -6.67 6.87 -1.58
C SER A 112 -6.88 5.93 -2.76
N SER A 113 -6.55 6.41 -3.95
CA SER A 113 -6.51 5.55 -5.14
C SER A 113 -5.33 5.90 -6.03
N TYR A 114 -4.94 4.92 -6.84
CA TYR A 114 -3.76 4.99 -7.70
C TYR A 114 -4.10 4.39 -9.06
N LEU A 115 -3.98 5.20 -10.10
CA LEU A 115 -4.09 4.76 -11.48
C LEU A 115 -2.87 3.92 -11.86
N HIS A 116 -3.02 3.06 -12.87
CA HIS A 116 -1.91 2.30 -13.44
C HIS A 116 -0.67 3.17 -13.77
N SER A 117 -0.87 4.42 -14.19
CA SER A 117 0.18 5.40 -14.53
C SER A 117 0.89 6.01 -13.32
N GLU A 118 0.30 5.93 -12.12
CA GLU A 118 0.88 6.41 -10.86
C GLU A 118 1.70 5.32 -10.15
N ILE A 119 1.74 4.11 -10.72
CA ILE A 119 2.51 3.00 -10.19
C ILE A 119 3.90 2.99 -10.82
N LEU A 120 4.92 3.12 -9.98
CA LEU A 120 6.31 3.11 -10.42
C LEU A 120 6.88 1.70 -10.42
N TRP A 121 7.14 1.17 -11.62
CA TRP A 121 7.77 -0.13 -11.77
C TRP A 121 9.27 -0.10 -11.45
N GLY A 122 9.72 -0.98 -10.57
CA GLY A 122 11.12 -1.12 -10.19
C GLY A 122 11.62 -0.17 -9.10
N HIS A 123 10.74 0.62 -8.49
CA HIS A 123 11.07 1.59 -7.45
C HIS A 123 10.98 1.02 -6.03
N ARG A 124 11.72 1.63 -5.11
CA ARG A 124 11.66 1.32 -3.67
C ARG A 124 11.41 2.60 -2.91
N PHE A 125 10.76 2.44 -1.76
CA PHE A 125 10.63 3.49 -0.79
C PHE A 125 11.98 3.82 -0.17
N GLU A 126 12.29 5.11 -0.05
CA GLU A 126 13.39 5.55 0.80
C GLU A 126 13.07 5.28 2.28
N PRO A 127 14.03 4.81 3.08
CA PRO A 127 13.86 4.69 4.52
C PRO A 127 13.58 6.07 5.15
N VAL A 128 12.51 6.15 5.94
CA VAL A 128 12.12 7.37 6.66
C VAL A 128 12.43 7.32 8.15
N ILE A 129 12.80 6.15 8.66
CA ILE A 129 13.15 5.94 10.07
C ILE A 129 14.66 5.78 10.15
N GLY A 130 15.30 6.61 10.97
CA GLY A 130 16.73 6.56 11.27
C GLY A 130 16.99 6.45 12.77
N TYR A 131 18.10 5.82 13.13
CA TYR A 131 18.55 5.80 14.52
C TYR A 131 19.55 6.94 14.77
N ASN A 132 19.21 7.83 15.70
CA ASN A 132 20.09 8.91 16.14
C ASN A 132 20.98 8.39 17.28
N GLN A 133 22.27 8.18 16.98
CA GLN A 133 23.24 7.64 17.95
C GLN A 133 23.51 8.58 19.13
N GLU A 134 23.45 9.90 18.91
CA GLU A 134 23.74 10.89 19.94
C GLU A 134 22.60 10.98 20.96
N LYS A 135 21.35 10.96 20.47
CA LYS A 135 20.15 11.01 21.32
C LYS A 135 19.70 9.64 21.83
N VAL A 136 20.22 8.56 21.25
CA VAL A 136 19.83 7.17 21.55
C VAL A 136 18.34 6.95 21.26
N THR A 137 17.82 7.53 20.18
CA THR A 137 16.39 7.50 19.80
C THR A 137 16.19 7.19 18.32
N TYR A 138 15.05 6.61 17.97
CA TYR A 138 14.58 6.55 16.59
C TYR A 138 13.89 7.87 16.22
N GLU A 139 14.23 8.41 15.06
CA GLU A 139 13.64 9.65 14.53
C GLU A 139 13.00 9.36 13.16
N VAL A 140 11.86 10.00 12.90
CA VAL A 140 11.14 9.90 11.63
C VAL A 140 11.39 11.16 10.82
N ASP A 141 11.91 11.00 9.62
CA ASP A 141 12.13 12.06 8.65
C ASP A 141 10.90 12.21 7.75
N TYR A 142 9.93 13.02 8.20
CA TYR A 142 8.68 13.26 7.47
C TYR A 142 8.89 14.01 6.14
N ALA A 143 10.01 14.70 5.93
CA ALA A 143 10.30 15.37 4.66
C ALA A 143 10.40 14.38 3.49
N LYS A 144 10.88 13.16 3.76
CA LYS A 144 10.94 12.05 2.81
C LYS A 144 9.60 11.36 2.58
N ASP A 145 8.59 11.66 3.40
CA ASP A 145 7.25 11.09 3.29
C ASP A 145 6.35 11.93 2.36
N TYR A 146 6.56 13.25 2.31
CA TYR A 146 5.80 14.15 1.42
C TYR A 146 6.03 13.88 -0.08
N PHE A 147 7.14 13.26 -0.48
CA PHE A 147 7.41 12.86 -1.87
C PHE A 147 6.53 11.67 -2.32
N PHE A 148 5.72 11.10 -1.41
CA PHE A 148 5.07 9.81 -1.59
C PHE A 148 3.54 9.82 -1.57
N LEU A 149 2.91 10.98 -1.41
CA LEU A 149 1.45 11.08 -1.22
C LEU A 149 0.59 10.68 -2.44
N ARG A 150 1.20 10.28 -3.57
CA ARG A 150 0.49 9.89 -4.81
C ARG A 150 1.10 8.71 -5.56
N THR A 151 1.99 7.95 -4.95
CA THR A 151 2.73 6.92 -5.70
C THR A 151 2.66 5.56 -5.02
N ILE A 152 2.49 4.50 -5.81
CA ILE A 152 2.68 3.12 -5.40
C ILE A 152 3.93 2.60 -6.11
N ASN A 153 4.78 1.87 -5.41
CA ASN A 153 5.99 1.29 -6.00
C ASN A 153 5.81 -0.21 -6.23
N PHE A 154 6.19 -0.72 -7.41
CA PHE A 154 6.66 -2.11 -7.54
C PHE A 154 8.18 -2.10 -7.31
N SER A 155 8.71 -2.93 -6.42
CA SER A 155 10.17 -3.04 -6.24
C SER A 155 10.83 -3.96 -7.27
N PHE A 156 12.04 -3.64 -7.75
CA PHE A 156 13.04 -4.57 -8.35
C PHE A 156 14.40 -4.48 -7.63
N LEU A 157 15.24 -5.49 -7.85
CA LEU A 157 16.71 -5.47 -7.76
C LEU A 157 17.17 -6.06 -9.11
N LEU A 158 18.06 -5.39 -9.82
CA LEU A 158 18.91 -6.02 -10.83
C LEU A 158 19.99 -6.83 -10.10
#